data_AF-A0A944GM94-F1
#
_entry.id   AF-A0A944GM94-F1
#
_cell.length_a   1.000
_cell.length_b   1.000
_cell.length_c   1.000
_cell.angle_alpha   90.00
_cell.angle_beta   90.00
_cell.angle_gamma   90.00
#
_symmetry.space_group_name_H-M   'P 1'
#
loop_
_entity.id
_entity.type
_entity.pdbx_description
1 polymer ?
#
loop_
_entity_poly.entity_id
_entity_poly.type
_entity_poly.pdbx_seq_one_letter_code
_entity_poly.pdbx_strand_id
1 'polypeptide(L)'
;NAIAAANLRSNKSAKAKHAQVLVFACDDDLIEGISHCSKLIASGISTEFSTCRTLEAAIEYAKANKISRIDIIDKEKNEQPVTMTL
;
A
#
# COMPACT_ATOMS: atom_id res chain seq x y z
N ASN A 1 4.93 2.96 50.10
CA ASN A 1 3.89 3.55 49.23
C ASN A 1 4.58 4.29 48.11
N ALA A 2 4.91 3.63 47.01
CA ALA A 2 3.99 3.27 45.93
C ALA A 2 3.30 4.52 45.37
N ILE A 3 3.73 4.95 44.19
CA ILE A 3 2.93 5.41 43.04
C ILE A 3 3.81 6.35 42.22
N ALA A 4 4.47 5.80 41.20
CA ALA A 4 4.74 6.46 39.93
C ALA A 4 5.36 5.43 38.97
N ALA A 5 4.71 4.26 38.85
CA ALA A 5 4.96 3.42 37.70
C ALA A 5 4.38 4.18 36.50
N ALA A 6 5.27 4.89 35.80
CA ALA A 6 4.99 5.49 34.51
C ALA A 6 4.55 4.36 33.58
N ASN A 7 3.25 4.12 33.52
CA ASN A 7 2.59 3.40 32.45
C ASN A 7 2.73 4.26 31.19
N LEU A 8 3.95 4.27 30.65
CA LEU A 8 4.18 4.37 29.21
C LEU A 8 3.50 3.13 28.63
N ARG A 9 2.16 3.19 28.51
CA ARG A 9 1.44 2.43 27.51
C ARG A 9 2.04 2.91 26.21
N SER A 10 3.10 2.22 25.78
CA SER A 10 3.59 2.25 24.42
C SER A 10 2.34 2.21 23.57
N ASN A 11 2.04 3.37 22.98
CA ASN A 11 0.96 3.54 22.04
C ASN A 11 1.27 2.48 20.98
N LYS A 12 0.57 1.35 21.09
CA LYS A 12 0.78 0.18 20.25
C LYS A 12 0.41 0.71 18.88
N SER A 13 1.46 1.09 18.13
CA SER A 13 1.42 1.66 16.80
C SER A 13 0.20 1.08 16.12
N ALA A 14 -0.79 1.95 15.88
CA ALA A 14 -2.09 1.58 15.35
C ALA A 14 -1.82 0.50 14.31
N LYS A 15 -2.31 -0.72 14.56
CA LYS A 15 -2.09 -1.87 13.67
C LYS A 15 -2.43 -1.39 12.27
N ALA A 16 -1.43 -0.99 11.50
CA ALA A 16 -1.59 -0.59 10.12
C ALA A 16 -2.18 -1.84 9.49
N LYS A 17 -3.45 -1.76 9.07
CA LYS A 17 -4.08 -2.84 8.35
C LYS A 17 -3.12 -3.16 7.22
N HIS A 18 -2.49 -4.32 7.27
CA HIS A 18 -1.47 -4.66 6.29
C HIS A 18 -2.17 -4.63 4.94
N ALA A 19 -1.81 -3.67 4.09
CA ALA A 19 -2.30 -3.64 2.74
C ALA A 19 -1.80 -4.93 2.08
N GLN A 20 -2.71 -5.63 1.42
CA GLN A 20 -2.37 -6.84 0.70
C GLN A 20 -1.82 -6.49 -0.69
N VAL A 21 -2.28 -5.36 -1.24
CA VAL A 21 -1.93 -4.89 -2.59
C VAL A 21 -1.47 -3.45 -2.55
N LEU A 22 -0.29 -3.15 -3.08
CA LEU A 22 0.16 -1.79 -3.34
C LEU A 22 -0.12 -1.45 -4.80
N VAL A 23 -0.86 -0.38 -5.08
CA VAL A 23 -1.12 0.09 -6.43
C VAL A 23 -0.13 1.20 -6.75
N PHE A 24 0.74 0.97 -7.72
CA PHE A 24 1.64 1.99 -8.25
C PHE A 24 1.07 2.49 -9.58
N ALA A 25 0.84 3.80 -9.70
CA ALA A 25 0.40 4.42 -10.95
C ALA A 25 1.38 5.53 -11.34
N CYS A 26 1.58 5.70 -12.65
CA CYS A 26 2.33 6.83 -13.17
C CYS A 26 1.54 8.14 -12.99
N ASP A 27 2.20 9.29 -13.07
CA ASP A 27 1.56 10.62 -12.91
C ASP A 27 0.39 10.83 -13.88
N ASP A 28 0.47 10.29 -15.09
CA ASP A 28 -0.60 10.34 -16.09
C ASP A 28 -1.78 9.39 -15.79
N ASP A 29 -1.58 8.40 -14.91
CA ASP A 29 -2.53 7.32 -14.62
C ASP A 29 -3.03 7.30 -13.16
N LEU A 30 -2.79 8.38 -12.40
CA LEU A 30 -3.21 8.49 -11.00
C LEU A 30 -4.72 8.26 -10.82
N ILE A 31 -5.54 8.77 -11.73
CA ILE A 31 -7.00 8.61 -11.70
C ILE A 31 -7.38 7.13 -11.82
N GLU A 32 -6.76 6.41 -12.75
CA GLU A 32 -6.99 4.98 -12.94
C GLU A 32 -6.47 4.17 -11.76
N GLY A 33 -5.32 4.55 -11.20
CA GLY A 33 -4.79 3.94 -9.98
C GLY A 33 -5.72 4.10 -8.78
N ILE A 34 -6.29 5.28 -8.56
CA ILE A 34 -7.29 5.53 -7.52
C ILE A 34 -8.58 4.73 -7.78
N SER A 35 -9.04 4.70 -9.03
CA SER A 35 -10.20 3.91 -9.46
C SER A 35 -9.98 2.42 -9.20
N HIS A 36 -8.80 1.89 -9.53
CA HIS A 36 -8.40 0.51 -9.28
C HIS A 36 -8.33 0.19 -7.80
N CYS A 37 -7.75 1.09 -6.98
CA CYS A 37 -7.79 0.97 -5.53
C CYS A 37 -9.25 0.87 -5.02
N SER A 38 -10.14 1.72 -5.52
CA SER A 38 -11.55 1.68 -5.11
C SER A 38 -12.23 0.35 -5.49
N LYS A 39 -11.91 -0.24 -6.64
CA LYS A 39 -12.43 -1.56 -7.06
C LYS A 39 -11.94 -2.68 -6.14
N LEU A 40 -10.66 -2.64 -5.76
CA LEU A 40 -10.08 -3.61 -4.82
C LEU A 40 -10.74 -3.49 -3.43
N ILE A 41 -10.92 -2.27 -2.92
CA ILE A 41 -11.60 -2.03 -1.64
C ILE A 41 -13.06 -2.50 -1.71
N ALA A 42 -13.76 -2.22 -2.81
CA ALA A 42 -15.13 -2.69 -3.03
C ALA A 42 -15.22 -4.24 -3.07
N SER A 43 -14.15 -4.90 -3.52
CA SER A 43 -14.02 -6.36 -3.49
C SER A 43 -13.63 -6.91 -2.11
N GLY A 44 -13.40 -6.03 -1.13
CA GLY A 44 -12.97 -6.39 0.23
C GLY A 44 -11.45 -6.57 0.38
N ILE A 45 -10.66 -6.16 -0.62
CA ILE A 45 -9.20 -6.25 -0.61
C ILE A 45 -8.63 -4.96 -0.05
N SER A 46 -7.87 -5.06 1.05
CA SER A 46 -7.07 -3.95 1.56
C SER A 46 -5.95 -3.62 0.56
N THR A 47 -6.00 -2.42 0.00
CA THR A 47 -4.99 -1.91 -0.92
C THR A 47 -4.47 -0.56 -0.45
N GLU A 48 -3.23 -0.25 -0.76
CA GLU A 48 -2.64 1.06 -0.58
C GLU A 48 -2.20 1.64 -1.91
N PHE A 49 -2.35 2.94 -2.06
CA PHE A 49 -1.85 3.66 -3.23
C PHE A 49 -0.42 4.10 -2.97
N SER A 50 0.48 3.76 -3.88
CA SER A 50 1.87 4.18 -3.80
C SER A 50 1.97 5.67 -4.09
N THR A 51 2.49 6.44 -3.14
CA THR A 51 2.84 7.85 -3.33
C THR A 51 4.28 8.02 -3.82
N CYS A 52 4.93 6.94 -4.21
CA CYS A 52 6.33 6.94 -4.63
C CYS A 52 6.47 7.42 -6.08
N ARG A 53 7.53 8.17 -6.37
CA ARG A 53 7.81 8.67 -7.73
C ARG A 53 8.35 7.60 -8.68
N THR A 54 8.89 6.50 -8.15
CA THR A 54 9.49 5.41 -8.92
C THR A 54 9.01 4.06 -8.45
N LEU A 55 9.00 3.09 -9.37
CA LEU A 55 8.59 1.72 -9.08
C LEU A 55 9.51 1.04 -8.05
N GLU A 56 10.82 1.30 -8.11
CA GLU A 56 11.78 0.75 -7.14
C GLU A 56 11.46 1.18 -5.71
N ALA A 57 11.12 2.45 -5.50
CA ALA A 57 10.70 2.96 -4.20
C ALA A 57 9.37 2.34 -3.75
N ALA A 58 8.44 2.11 -4.68
CA ALA A 58 7.20 1.39 -4.39
C ALA A 58 7.45 -0.07 -3.98
N ILE A 59 8.39 -0.76 -4.64
CA ILE A 59 8.82 -2.12 -4.29
C ILE A 59 9.47 -2.16 -2.91
N GLU A 60 10.37 -1.23 -2.62
CA GLU A 60 11.02 -1.16 -1.31
C GLU A 60 9.99 -0.89 -0.21
N TYR A 61 9.04 0.01 -0.47
CA TYR A 61 7.92 0.29 0.42
C TYR A 61 7.04 -0.95 0.65
N ALA A 62 6.68 -1.68 -0.41
CA ALA A 62 5.92 -2.91 -0.31
C ALA A 62 6.65 -3.96 0.53
N LYS A 63 7.95 -4.15 0.31
CA LYS A 63 8.79 -5.05 1.11
C LYS A 63 8.84 -4.62 2.58
N ALA A 64 9.05 -3.34 2.85
CA ALA A 64 9.10 -2.80 4.22
C ALA A 64 7.75 -2.97 4.95
N ASN A 65 6.64 -2.79 4.23
CA ASN A 65 5.28 -2.93 4.77
C ASN A 65 4.71 -4.35 4.68
N LYS A 66 5.51 -5.32 4.22
CA LYS A 66 5.12 -6.73 4.03
C LYS A 66 3.89 -6.90 3.12
N ILE A 67 3.77 -6.04 2.13
CA ILE A 67 2.75 -6.13 1.10
C ILE A 67 3.20 -7.22 0.11
N SER A 68 2.38 -8.26 -0.03
CA SER A 68 2.71 -9.43 -0.83
C SER A 68 2.51 -9.22 -2.34
N ARG A 69 1.83 -8.15 -2.73
CA ARG A 69 1.46 -7.88 -4.12
C ARG A 69 1.57 -6.40 -4.47
N ILE A 70 2.12 -6.11 -5.65
CA ILE A 70 2.10 -4.78 -6.23
C ILE A 70 1.39 -4.84 -7.58
N ASP A 71 0.38 -4.00 -7.77
CA ASP A 71 -0.31 -3.78 -9.04
C ASP A 71 0.24 -2.49 -9.67
N ILE A 72 0.86 -2.60 -10.84
CA ILE A 72 1.40 -1.47 -11.59
C ILE A 72 0.37 -1.06 -12.63
N ILE A 73 -0.09 0.19 -12.58
CA ILE A 73 -1.02 0.81 -13.51
C ILE A 73 -0.22 1.68 -14.46
N ASP A 74 -0.13 1.23 -15.70
CA ASP A 74 0.52 1.90 -16.81
C ASP A 74 -0.38 1.72 -18.04
N LYS A 75 -1.04 2.81 -18.44
CA LYS A 75 -1.99 2.80 -19.55
C LYS A 75 -1.28 2.70 -20.91
N GLU A 76 0.01 3.01 -20.96
CA GLU A 76 0.82 2.94 -22.19
C GLU A 76 1.28 1.50 -22.48
N LYS A 77 1.44 0.66 -21.43
CA LYS A 77 2.00 -0.68 -21.59
C LYS A 77 1.06 -1.88 -21.64
N ASN A 78 -0.14 -1.88 -21.05
CA ASN A 78 -1.14 -2.93 -21.31
C ASN A 78 -2.41 -2.74 -20.50
N GLU A 79 -3.53 -3.21 -21.04
CA GLU A 79 -4.86 -3.35 -20.43
C GLU A 79 -4.92 -4.29 -19.19
N GLN A 80 -3.78 -4.63 -18.56
CA GLN A 80 -3.72 -5.51 -17.40
C GLN A 80 -2.74 -4.98 -16.34
N PRO A 81 -3.16 -4.85 -15.06
CA PRO A 81 -2.24 -4.51 -13.98
C PRO A 81 -1.15 -5.58 -13.88
N VAL A 82 0.10 -5.18 -14.04
CA VAL A 82 1.23 -6.11 -13.87
C VAL A 82 1.29 -6.45 -12.39
N THR A 83 0.88 -7.68 -12.08
CA THR A 83 0.89 -8.21 -10.72
C THR A 83 2.29 -8.76 -10.43
N MET A 84 3.07 -8.05 -9.62
CA MET A 84 4.30 -8.62 -9.05
C MET A 84 4.01 -9.18 -7.66
N THR A 85 4.19 -10.49 -7.53
CA THR A 85 4.24 -11.19 -6.24
C THR A 85 5.67 -11.09 -5.70
N LEU A 86 5.81 -10.56 -4.48
CA LEU A 86 7.10 -10.36 -3.81
C LEU A 86 7.54 -11.56 -2.96
#